data_AF-A0A936ZH33-F1
#
_entry.id   AF-A0A936ZH33-F1
#
_cell.length_a   1.000
_cell.length_b   1.000
_cell.length_c   1.000
_cell.angle_alpha   90.00
_cell.angle_beta   90.00
_cell.angle_gamma   90.00
#
_symmetry.space_group_name_H-M   'P 1'
#
loop_
_entity.id
_entity.type
_entity.pdbx_description
1 polymer ?
#
loop_
_entity_poly.entity_id
_entity_poly.type
_entity_poly.pdbx_seq_one_letter_code
_entity_poly.pdbx_strand_id
1 'polypeptide(L)'
;MTNDRTEIDPASVSRLTSAIEGISGPEVDLLVQRVINQLQSRSAVGIFGDVAARHLWDEYCWVLQEGPFDDDLSGFGSLSENWDSTVRAIVTSQIDNLPRHLQVFLTVYASERGPAANEYELGTISVEAIESFVMDKMAEKASCRNLDLIGPHRGDVIGYVVSHTGLVCTAVANADLLSEILASHVDTLIIPEADLSAIAAEVIDAYMEVISSETDSSPALCEFLGHFADDIKTLLTQKDVLPALEDMQSEIFDHLDGDAS
;
A
#
# COMPACT_ATOMS: atom_id res chain seq x y z
N MET A 1 -5.70 57.41 -21.40
CA MET A 1 -5.73 55.94 -21.35
C MET A 1 -6.61 55.57 -20.16
N THR A 2 -7.88 55.31 -20.42
CA THR A 2 -8.84 54.83 -19.40
C THR A 2 -8.64 53.33 -19.24
N ASN A 3 -8.23 52.89 -18.05
CA ASN A 3 -8.23 51.47 -17.69
C ASN A 3 -9.68 50.99 -17.79
N ASP A 4 -9.96 50.16 -18.79
CA ASP A 4 -11.24 49.50 -18.98
C ASP A 4 -11.33 48.41 -17.92
N ARG A 5 -11.80 48.77 -16.72
CA ARG A 5 -12.09 47.81 -15.64
C ARG A 5 -13.53 47.34 -15.86
N THR A 6 -13.69 46.20 -16.51
CA THR A 6 -14.93 45.45 -16.51
C THR A 6 -15.22 45.00 -15.07
N GLU A 7 -16.20 45.64 -14.42
CA GLU A 7 -16.76 45.14 -13.16
C GLU A 7 -17.52 43.84 -13.45
N ILE A 8 -16.95 42.72 -13.02
CA ILE A 8 -17.61 41.42 -13.09
C ILE A 8 -18.54 41.31 -11.88
N ASP A 9 -19.81 41.01 -12.15
CA ASP A 9 -20.82 40.74 -11.12
C ASP A 9 -20.32 39.67 -10.13
N PRO A 10 -20.27 39.95 -8.81
CA PRO A 10 -19.81 39.00 -7.80
C PRO A 10 -20.57 37.66 -7.83
N ALA A 11 -21.87 37.68 -8.19
CA ALA A 11 -22.66 36.46 -8.31
C ALA A 11 -22.27 35.62 -9.54
N SER A 12 -21.66 36.22 -10.55
CA SER A 12 -21.12 35.51 -11.72
C SER A 12 -19.76 34.89 -11.41
N VAL A 13 -18.92 35.58 -10.63
CA VAL A 13 -17.65 35.04 -10.12
C VAL A 13 -17.90 33.82 -9.22
N SER A 14 -18.83 33.93 -8.27
CA SER A 14 -19.16 32.81 -7.37
C SER A 14 -19.67 31.58 -8.13
N ARG A 15 -20.51 31.76 -9.17
CA ARG A 15 -20.96 30.64 -10.02
C ARG A 15 -19.83 30.00 -10.81
N LEU A 16 -18.86 30.79 -11.28
CA LEU A 16 -17.67 30.29 -11.97
C LEU A 16 -16.79 29.49 -11.01
N THR A 17 -16.52 30.00 -9.81
CA THR A 17 -15.74 29.29 -8.78
C THR A 17 -16.40 27.96 -8.42
N SER A 18 -17.71 27.92 -8.17
CA SER A 18 -18.40 26.65 -7.89
C SER A 18 -18.36 25.65 -9.05
N ALA A 19 -18.39 26.13 -10.30
CA ALA A 19 -18.22 25.25 -11.46
C ALA A 19 -16.78 24.72 -11.58
N ILE A 20 -15.79 25.57 -11.30
CA ILE A 20 -14.38 25.19 -11.23
C ILE A 20 -14.18 24.13 -10.15
N GLU A 21 -14.75 24.29 -8.97
CA GLU A 21 -14.69 23.32 -7.87
C GLU A 21 -15.29 21.98 -8.28
N GLY A 22 -16.47 21.99 -8.90
CA GLY A 22 -17.15 20.77 -9.33
C GLY A 22 -16.37 19.97 -10.38
N ILE A 23 -15.48 20.61 -11.14
CA ILE A 23 -14.61 19.96 -12.12
C ILE A 23 -13.26 19.58 -11.48
N SER A 24 -12.69 20.46 -10.67
CA SER A 24 -11.31 20.35 -10.19
C SER A 24 -11.15 19.32 -9.09
N GLY A 25 -12.13 19.17 -8.19
CA GLY A 25 -12.08 18.17 -7.11
C GLY A 25 -11.83 16.75 -7.65
N PRO A 26 -12.71 16.21 -8.50
CA PRO A 26 -12.51 14.89 -9.09
C PRO A 26 -11.24 14.77 -9.94
N GLU A 27 -10.82 15.84 -10.64
CA GLU A 27 -9.59 15.79 -11.44
C GLU A 27 -8.33 15.75 -10.54
N VAL A 28 -8.34 16.40 -9.37
CA VAL A 28 -7.26 16.24 -8.39
C VAL A 28 -7.20 14.80 -7.91
N ASP A 29 -8.32 14.18 -7.57
CA ASP A 29 -8.35 12.79 -7.10
C ASP A 29 -7.79 11.84 -8.18
N LEU A 30 -8.19 12.06 -9.45
CA LEU A 30 -7.63 11.31 -10.59
C LEU A 30 -6.14 11.57 -10.78
N LEU A 31 -5.68 12.81 -10.61
CA LEU A 31 -4.27 13.17 -10.74
C LEU A 31 -3.42 12.50 -9.65
N VAL A 32 -3.88 12.56 -8.39
CA VAL A 32 -3.26 11.88 -7.25
C VAL A 32 -3.19 10.37 -7.52
N GLN A 33 -4.29 9.77 -7.97
CA GLN A 33 -4.31 8.33 -8.30
C GLN A 33 -3.35 7.97 -9.44
N ARG A 34 -3.24 8.80 -10.48
CA ARG A 34 -2.27 8.58 -11.58
C ARG A 34 -0.83 8.59 -11.05
N VAL A 35 -0.51 9.51 -10.14
CA VAL A 35 0.82 9.59 -9.54
C VAL A 35 1.08 8.37 -8.65
N ILE A 36 0.13 7.98 -7.79
CA ILE A 36 0.24 6.78 -6.96
C ILE A 36 0.45 5.54 -7.82
N ASN A 37 -0.37 5.33 -8.85
CA ASN A 37 -0.23 4.21 -9.79
C ASN A 37 1.15 4.21 -10.47
N GLN A 38 1.69 5.39 -10.81
CA GLN A 38 3.03 5.50 -11.39
C GLN A 38 4.13 5.13 -10.39
N LEU A 39 3.98 5.48 -9.11
CA LEU A 39 4.89 5.04 -8.05
C LEU A 39 4.78 3.53 -7.80
N GLN A 40 3.56 2.98 -7.79
CA GLN A 40 3.32 1.53 -7.66
C GLN A 40 3.90 0.72 -8.82
N SER A 41 3.96 1.30 -10.03
CA SER A 41 4.54 0.64 -11.21
C SER A 41 6.08 0.51 -11.17
N ARG A 42 6.74 1.19 -10.24
CA ARG A 42 8.20 1.21 -10.11
C ARG A 42 8.61 0.38 -8.90
N SER A 43 9.59 -0.50 -9.10
CA SER A 43 10.18 -1.29 -8.02
C SER A 43 10.73 -0.40 -6.91
N ALA A 44 10.63 -0.88 -5.67
CA ALA A 44 11.26 -0.24 -4.52
C ALA A 44 12.79 -0.11 -4.73
N VAL A 45 13.37 0.96 -4.20
CA VAL A 45 14.83 1.19 -4.23
C VAL A 45 15.55 0.26 -3.23
N GLY A 46 14.87 -0.15 -2.16
CA GLY A 46 15.41 -0.98 -1.10
C GLY A 46 16.30 -0.19 -0.14
N ILE A 47 15.97 1.07 0.11
CA ILE A 47 16.76 1.95 1.01
C ILE A 47 16.62 1.51 2.47
N PHE A 48 15.45 0.98 2.84
CA PHE A 48 15.13 0.54 4.19
C PHE A 48 15.22 -0.99 4.25
N GLY A 49 16.37 -1.50 4.69
CA GLY A 49 16.69 -2.93 4.60
C GLY A 49 15.80 -3.87 5.43
N ASP A 50 15.06 -3.33 6.39
CA ASP A 50 14.10 -4.03 7.25
C ASP A 50 12.63 -3.87 6.80
N VAL A 51 12.38 -3.06 5.77
CA VAL A 51 11.05 -2.81 5.20
C VAL A 51 10.85 -3.66 3.95
N ALA A 52 9.79 -4.46 3.93
CA ALA A 52 9.39 -5.30 2.80
C ALA A 52 8.61 -4.49 1.75
N ALA A 53 9.18 -3.37 1.30
CA ALA A 53 8.53 -2.50 0.31
C ALA A 53 8.45 -3.18 -1.07
N ARG A 54 7.24 -3.20 -1.66
CA ARG A 54 6.99 -3.81 -2.98
C ARG A 54 7.29 -2.83 -4.11
N HIS A 55 7.04 -1.54 -3.88
CA HIS A 55 7.14 -0.48 -4.89
C HIS A 55 7.47 0.89 -4.26
N LEU A 56 7.81 1.89 -5.08
CA LEU A 56 8.18 3.22 -4.59
C LEU A 56 7.09 3.90 -3.74
N TRP A 57 5.81 3.56 -3.96
CA TRP A 57 4.72 4.07 -3.12
C TRP A 57 4.79 3.55 -1.68
N ASP A 58 5.29 2.32 -1.46
CA ASP A 58 5.47 1.78 -0.10
C ASP A 58 6.58 2.54 0.63
N GLU A 59 7.71 2.76 -0.06
CA GLU A 59 8.83 3.53 0.49
C GLU A 59 8.46 4.99 0.75
N TYR A 60 7.67 5.61 -0.12
CA TYR A 60 7.19 6.98 0.10
C TYR A 60 6.28 7.06 1.34
N CYS A 61 5.32 6.13 1.49
CA CYS A 61 4.48 6.09 2.68
C CYS A 61 5.32 5.85 3.95
N TRP A 62 6.29 4.95 3.89
CA TRP A 62 7.21 4.68 4.98
C TRP A 62 8.02 5.91 5.40
N VAL A 63 8.63 6.61 4.44
CA VAL A 63 9.37 7.86 4.66
C VAL A 63 8.51 8.91 5.35
N LEU A 64 7.26 9.03 4.93
CA LEU A 64 6.36 10.05 5.47
C LEU A 64 5.87 9.73 6.88
N GLN A 65 5.54 8.46 7.18
CA GLN A 65 4.97 8.07 8.47
C GLN A 65 6.04 7.85 9.55
N GLU A 66 7.16 7.21 9.20
CA GLU A 66 8.19 6.79 10.16
C GLU A 66 9.40 7.76 10.19
N GLY A 67 9.40 8.76 9.30
CA GLY A 67 10.41 9.81 9.28
C GLY A 67 10.24 10.89 10.38
N PRO A 68 11.15 11.86 10.47
CA PRO A 68 12.24 12.11 9.53
C PRO A 68 13.46 11.19 9.76
N PHE A 69 13.96 10.61 8.68
CA PHE A 69 15.26 9.94 8.65
C PHE A 69 16.34 11.02 8.41
N ASP A 70 16.86 11.62 9.48
CA ASP A 70 17.86 12.70 9.42
C ASP A 70 19.24 12.25 8.87
N ASP A 71 19.95 13.24 8.33
CA ASP A 71 21.19 13.32 7.53
C ASP A 71 22.48 12.61 8.02
N ASP A 72 22.44 11.59 8.88
CA ASP A 72 23.67 10.97 9.40
C ASP A 72 24.34 9.97 8.41
N LEU A 73 23.70 9.71 7.26
CA LEU A 73 24.36 9.04 6.14
C LEU A 73 25.22 10.04 5.38
N SER A 74 26.39 10.32 5.97
CA SER A 74 27.51 11.09 5.39
C SER A 74 27.78 10.77 3.91
N GLY A 75 27.05 11.42 3.00
CA GLY A 75 27.26 11.29 1.56
C GLY A 75 26.02 11.38 0.66
N PHE A 76 24.79 11.27 1.18
CA PHE A 76 23.58 11.23 0.34
C PHE A 76 22.65 12.45 0.42
N GLY A 77 22.90 13.40 1.32
CA GLY A 77 21.96 14.51 1.59
C GLY A 77 20.66 13.99 2.21
N SER A 78 19.69 14.90 2.40
CA SER A 78 18.44 14.55 3.07
C SER A 78 17.64 13.58 2.20
N LEU A 79 17.47 12.35 2.69
CA LEU A 79 16.72 11.32 1.98
C LEU A 79 15.30 11.80 1.69
N SER A 80 14.69 12.57 2.60
CA SER A 80 13.40 13.19 2.39
C SER A 80 13.41 14.22 1.27
N GLU A 81 14.43 15.09 1.16
CA GLU A 81 14.55 16.05 0.05
C GLU A 81 14.71 15.36 -1.32
N ASN A 82 15.49 14.29 -1.38
CA ASN A 82 15.68 13.51 -2.60
C ASN A 82 14.38 12.79 -3.01
N TRP A 83 13.65 12.23 -2.05
CA TRP A 83 12.34 11.63 -2.27
C TRP A 83 11.31 12.65 -2.76
N ASP A 84 11.22 13.80 -2.08
CA ASP A 84 10.36 14.91 -2.48
C ASP A 84 10.65 15.36 -3.91
N SER A 85 11.92 15.52 -4.28
CA SER A 85 12.28 15.92 -5.64
C SER A 85 11.84 14.90 -6.71
N THR A 86 11.93 13.61 -6.39
CA THR A 86 11.54 12.52 -7.29
C THR A 86 10.03 12.47 -7.48
N VAL A 87 9.26 12.57 -6.38
CA VAL A 87 7.80 12.56 -6.43
C VAL A 87 7.29 13.83 -7.10
N ARG A 88 7.86 15.00 -6.79
CA ARG A 88 7.53 16.26 -7.48
C ARG A 88 7.74 16.16 -8.98
N ALA A 89 8.87 15.63 -9.44
CA ALA A 89 9.10 15.46 -10.88
C ALA A 89 8.03 14.58 -11.56
N ILE A 90 7.52 13.55 -10.86
CA ILE A 90 6.41 12.73 -11.35
C ILE A 90 5.11 13.53 -11.40
N VAL A 91 4.80 14.27 -10.32
CA VAL A 91 3.63 15.15 -10.24
C VAL A 91 3.65 16.21 -11.35
N THR A 92 4.76 16.94 -11.51
CA THR A 92 4.95 17.95 -12.57
C THR A 92 4.72 17.32 -13.94
N SER A 93 5.27 16.14 -14.20
CA SER A 93 5.07 15.44 -15.48
C SER A 93 3.61 15.06 -15.73
N GLN A 94 2.84 14.71 -14.69
CA GLN A 94 1.40 14.44 -14.84
C GLN A 94 0.61 15.73 -15.08
N ILE A 95 0.97 16.84 -14.42
CA ILE A 95 0.35 18.16 -14.63
C ILE A 95 0.59 18.65 -16.06
N ASP A 96 1.80 18.49 -16.58
CA ASP A 96 2.17 18.92 -17.94
C ASP A 96 1.37 18.20 -19.04
N ASN A 97 0.89 16.99 -18.76
CA ASN A 97 0.05 16.22 -19.68
C ASN A 97 -1.43 16.63 -19.66
N LEU A 98 -1.85 17.47 -18.70
CA LEU A 98 -3.24 17.92 -18.62
C LEU A 98 -3.55 18.97 -19.69
N PRO A 99 -4.79 19.00 -20.22
CA PRO A 99 -5.27 20.12 -21.01
C PRO A 99 -5.09 21.45 -20.29
N ARG A 100 -4.65 22.49 -21.00
CA ARG A 100 -4.42 23.84 -20.44
C ARG A 100 -5.61 24.41 -19.66
N HIS A 101 -6.84 24.14 -20.08
CA HIS A 101 -8.02 24.63 -19.38
C HIS A 101 -8.18 23.98 -18.00
N LEU A 102 -7.84 22.69 -17.85
CA LEU A 102 -7.81 22.02 -16.55
C LEU A 102 -6.70 22.56 -15.67
N GLN A 103 -5.51 22.85 -16.22
CA GLN A 103 -4.43 23.48 -15.45
C GLN A 103 -4.85 24.85 -14.88
N VAL A 104 -5.61 25.66 -15.62
CA VAL A 104 -6.17 26.92 -15.11
C VAL A 104 -7.16 26.67 -13.97
N PHE A 105 -8.08 25.71 -14.13
CA PHE A 105 -9.07 25.38 -13.09
C PHE A 105 -8.40 24.83 -11.82
N LEU A 106 -7.43 23.94 -11.98
CA LEU A 106 -6.65 23.39 -10.88
C LEU A 106 -5.80 24.45 -10.18
N THR A 107 -5.27 25.44 -10.91
CA THR A 107 -4.56 26.57 -10.28
C THR A 107 -5.47 27.33 -9.33
N VAL A 108 -6.66 27.70 -9.78
CA VAL A 108 -7.69 28.37 -8.96
C VAL A 108 -8.03 27.51 -7.74
N TYR A 109 -8.32 26.23 -7.97
CA TYR A 109 -8.71 25.29 -6.92
C TYR A 109 -7.62 25.09 -5.86
N ALA A 110 -6.37 24.91 -6.30
CA ALA A 110 -5.21 24.74 -5.45
C ALA A 110 -4.86 26.01 -4.67
N SER A 111 -4.97 27.19 -5.26
CA SER A 111 -4.66 28.45 -4.56
C SER A 111 -5.70 28.83 -3.51
N GLU A 112 -6.97 28.42 -3.67
CA GLU A 112 -8.01 28.65 -2.65
C GLU A 112 -7.94 27.67 -1.47
N ARG A 113 -7.37 26.47 -1.67
CA ARG A 113 -7.38 25.36 -0.70
C ARG A 113 -5.99 24.92 -0.23
N GLY A 114 -4.95 25.40 -0.87
CA GLY A 114 -3.57 25.03 -0.60
C GLY A 114 -3.03 25.64 0.69
N PRO A 115 -1.86 25.15 1.14
CA PRO A 115 -1.26 25.52 2.42
C PRO A 115 -0.79 26.97 2.45
N ALA A 116 -0.55 27.56 1.28
CA ALA A 116 -0.29 28.98 1.09
C ALA A 116 -1.39 29.58 0.19
N ALA A 117 -2.26 30.40 0.79
CA ALA A 117 -3.17 31.26 0.04
C ALA A 117 -2.34 32.34 -0.68
N ASN A 118 -1.72 31.96 -1.79
CA ASN A 118 -0.95 32.88 -2.61
C ASN A 118 -1.91 33.76 -3.40
N GLU A 119 -1.61 35.06 -3.50
CA GLU A 119 -2.30 35.93 -4.45
C GLU A 119 -2.07 35.38 -5.86
N TYR A 120 -3.14 34.94 -6.51
CA TYR A 120 -3.10 34.45 -7.88
C TYR A 120 -3.98 35.32 -8.76
N GLU A 121 -3.54 35.52 -10.01
CA GLU A 121 -4.35 36.19 -11.02
C GLU A 121 -5.24 35.15 -11.71
N LEU A 122 -6.56 35.36 -11.66
CA LEU A 122 -7.53 34.48 -12.31
C LEU A 122 -7.20 34.33 -13.80
N GLY A 123 -7.09 33.07 -14.26
CA GLY A 123 -6.73 32.74 -15.65
C GLY A 123 -5.25 32.47 -15.88
N THR A 124 -4.40 32.59 -14.87
CA THR A 124 -3.00 32.13 -14.92
C THR A 124 -2.89 30.64 -14.59
N ILE A 125 -1.79 30.04 -15.03
CA ILE A 125 -1.42 28.66 -14.69
C ILE A 125 -0.24 28.73 -13.73
N SER A 126 -0.40 28.16 -12.54
CA SER A 126 0.67 27.96 -11.57
C SER A 126 0.88 26.48 -11.34
N VAL A 127 1.87 25.89 -12.01
CA VAL A 127 2.23 24.48 -11.85
C VAL A 127 2.68 24.20 -10.42
N GLU A 128 3.42 25.12 -9.81
CA GLU A 128 3.89 25.01 -8.42
C GLU A 128 2.73 24.93 -7.42
N ALA A 129 1.67 25.72 -7.62
CA ALA A 129 0.50 25.66 -6.74
C ALA A 129 -0.24 24.31 -6.86
N ILE A 130 -0.43 23.81 -8.10
CA ILE A 130 -1.05 22.51 -8.34
C ILE A 130 -0.19 21.39 -7.75
N GLU A 131 1.12 21.43 -7.99
CA GLU A 131 2.09 20.46 -7.48
C GLU A 131 2.06 20.39 -5.96
N SER A 132 2.18 21.53 -5.27
CA SER A 132 2.13 21.58 -3.81
C SER A 132 0.83 20.98 -3.27
N PHE A 133 -0.31 21.29 -3.90
CA PHE A 133 -1.60 20.77 -3.47
C PHE A 133 -1.74 19.26 -3.69
N VAL A 134 -1.23 18.75 -4.82
CA VAL A 134 -1.21 17.31 -5.11
C VAL A 134 -0.28 16.57 -4.14
N MET A 135 0.88 17.14 -3.83
CA MET A 135 1.81 16.59 -2.84
C MET A 135 1.16 16.49 -1.45
N ASP A 136 0.43 17.52 -1.02
CA ASP A 136 -0.31 17.48 0.25
C ASP A 136 -1.38 16.38 0.25
N LYS A 137 -2.13 16.24 -0.85
CA LYS A 137 -3.13 15.16 -1.00
C LYS A 137 -2.51 13.78 -1.01
N MET A 138 -1.34 13.63 -1.63
CA MET A 138 -0.56 12.41 -1.56
C MET A 138 -0.08 12.13 -0.14
N ALA A 139 0.37 13.14 0.59
CA ALA A 139 0.77 13.00 1.99
C ALA A 139 -0.41 12.58 2.87
N GLU A 140 -1.60 13.16 2.67
CA GLU A 140 -2.82 12.72 3.33
C GLU A 140 -3.10 11.23 3.06
N LYS A 141 -3.13 10.80 1.80
CA LYS A 141 -3.35 9.37 1.45
C LYS A 141 -2.25 8.47 2.02
N ALA A 142 -1.00 8.90 1.94
CA ALA A 142 0.12 8.15 2.50
C ALA A 142 0.00 8.01 4.01
N SER A 143 -0.48 9.03 4.74
CA SER A 143 -0.64 8.98 6.20
C SER A 143 -1.74 8.04 6.70
N CYS A 144 -2.72 7.71 5.86
CA CYS A 144 -3.79 6.78 6.19
C CYS A 144 -3.42 5.32 5.93
N ARG A 145 -2.30 5.07 5.23
CA ARG A 145 -1.96 3.73 4.79
C ARG A 145 -1.48 2.85 5.94
N ASN A 146 -1.98 1.62 6.02
CA ASN A 146 -1.44 0.64 6.97
C ASN A 146 -0.08 0.13 6.47
N LEU A 147 0.98 0.35 7.27
CA LEU A 147 2.34 -0.10 6.97
C LEU A 147 2.79 -1.30 7.84
N ASP A 148 1.92 -1.80 8.71
CA ASP A 148 2.26 -2.88 9.67
C ASP A 148 2.78 -4.12 8.97
N LEU A 149 2.20 -4.45 7.81
CA LEU A 149 2.57 -5.63 7.02
C LEU A 149 3.86 -5.45 6.21
N ILE A 150 4.36 -4.23 6.01
CA ILE A 150 5.65 -4.01 5.32
C ILE A 150 6.77 -3.60 6.27
N GLY A 151 6.45 -3.18 7.49
CA GLY A 151 7.42 -2.75 8.49
C GLY A 151 8.23 -3.90 9.13
N PRO A 152 9.15 -3.56 10.05
CA PRO A 152 10.02 -4.55 10.71
C PRO A 152 9.23 -5.49 11.64
N HIS A 153 8.03 -5.10 12.08
CA HIS A 153 7.15 -5.87 12.96
C HIS A 153 6.08 -6.68 12.22
N ARG A 154 6.17 -6.81 10.90
CA ARG A 154 5.17 -7.51 10.08
C ARG A 154 4.89 -8.95 10.52
N GLY A 155 5.90 -9.66 11.02
CA GLY A 155 5.73 -11.02 11.57
C GLY A 155 4.86 -11.06 12.83
N ASP A 156 4.83 -9.98 13.62
CA ASP A 156 4.00 -9.89 14.83
C ASP A 156 2.51 -9.65 14.50
N VAL A 157 2.24 -9.08 13.31
CA VAL A 157 0.89 -8.62 12.91
C VAL A 157 0.21 -9.60 11.95
N ILE A 158 0.98 -10.35 11.15
CA ILE A 158 0.47 -11.22 10.08
C ILE A 158 -0.64 -12.17 10.54
N GLY A 159 -0.49 -12.79 11.71
CA GLY A 159 -1.46 -13.75 12.25
C GLY A 159 -2.80 -13.13 12.68
N TYR A 160 -2.87 -11.80 12.85
CA TYR A 160 -4.11 -11.08 13.14
C TYR A 160 -4.80 -10.54 11.89
N VAL A 161 -4.06 -10.41 10.79
CA VAL A 161 -4.59 -9.88 9.52
C VAL A 161 -5.31 -10.95 8.74
N VAL A 162 -4.76 -12.16 8.73
CA VAL A 162 -5.30 -13.26 7.91
C VAL A 162 -6.33 -14.09 8.66
N SER A 163 -7.43 -14.37 7.98
CA SER A 163 -8.35 -15.40 8.38
C SER A 163 -7.79 -16.77 8.01
N HIS A 164 -8.10 -17.79 8.80
CA HIS A 164 -7.68 -19.16 8.51
C HIS A 164 -8.91 -20.05 8.38
N THR A 165 -8.96 -20.78 7.27
CA THR A 165 -9.99 -21.77 6.96
C THR A 165 -9.32 -23.09 6.60
N GLY A 166 -10.10 -24.16 6.49
CA GLY A 166 -9.56 -25.49 6.22
C GLY A 166 -9.20 -26.24 7.50
N LEU A 167 -9.21 -27.56 7.38
CA LEU A 167 -9.09 -28.47 8.51
C LEU A 167 -7.70 -28.39 9.16
N VAL A 168 -6.66 -28.32 8.32
CA VAL A 168 -5.26 -28.31 8.74
C VAL A 168 -4.93 -26.97 9.42
N CYS A 169 -5.21 -25.85 8.76
CA CYS A 169 -4.89 -24.53 9.30
C CYS A 169 -5.62 -24.26 10.63
N THR A 170 -6.89 -24.67 10.77
CA THR A 170 -7.61 -24.56 12.06
C THR A 170 -6.99 -25.43 13.15
N ALA A 171 -6.57 -26.66 12.84
CA ALA A 171 -5.94 -27.53 13.84
C ALA A 171 -4.58 -26.98 14.30
N VAL A 172 -3.76 -26.50 13.38
CA VAL A 172 -2.45 -25.89 13.67
C VAL A 172 -2.60 -24.54 14.40
N ALA A 173 -3.62 -23.76 14.07
CA ALA A 173 -3.94 -22.52 14.77
C ALA A 173 -4.41 -22.76 16.21
N ASN A 174 -5.23 -23.79 16.46
CA ASN A 174 -5.66 -24.16 17.82
C ASN A 174 -4.50 -24.64 18.70
N ALA A 175 -3.39 -25.07 18.09
CA ALA A 175 -2.14 -25.40 18.77
C ALA A 175 -1.21 -24.19 18.95
N ASP A 176 -1.65 -22.98 18.60
CA ASP A 176 -0.89 -21.72 18.61
C ASP A 176 0.37 -21.72 17.71
N LEU A 177 0.46 -22.65 16.74
CA LEU A 177 1.63 -22.79 15.87
C LEU A 177 1.50 -22.03 14.55
N LEU A 178 0.27 -21.80 14.06
CA LEU A 178 0.06 -21.23 12.72
C LEU A 178 0.66 -19.82 12.62
N SER A 179 0.46 -18.99 13.63
CA SER A 179 1.00 -17.62 13.64
C SER A 179 2.53 -17.58 13.61
N GLU A 180 3.20 -18.51 14.29
CA GLU A 180 4.67 -18.62 14.27
C GLU A 180 5.19 -19.00 12.88
N ILE A 181 4.52 -19.97 12.22
CA ILE A 181 4.86 -20.39 10.86
C ILE A 181 4.62 -19.24 9.86
N LEU A 182 3.50 -18.53 9.97
CA LEU A 182 3.24 -17.39 9.09
C LEU A 182 4.25 -16.26 9.31
N ALA A 183 4.64 -16.00 10.57
CA ALA A 183 5.64 -14.99 10.91
C ALA A 183 7.04 -15.33 10.35
N SER A 184 7.44 -16.61 10.38
CA SER A 184 8.74 -17.04 9.84
C SER A 184 8.81 -16.93 8.30
N HIS A 185 7.67 -16.97 7.62
CA HIS A 185 7.55 -16.88 6.16
C HIS A 185 6.86 -15.62 5.65
N VAL A 186 6.76 -14.57 6.48
CA VAL A 186 6.01 -13.34 6.16
C VAL A 186 6.50 -12.67 4.88
N ASP A 187 7.82 -12.67 4.63
CA ASP A 187 8.41 -12.09 3.42
C ASP A 187 7.99 -12.84 2.14
N THR A 188 7.77 -14.14 2.24
CA THR A 188 7.26 -14.96 1.13
C THR A 188 5.79 -14.64 0.87
N LEU A 189 4.99 -14.46 1.92
CA LEU A 189 3.55 -14.20 1.81
C LEU A 189 3.22 -12.86 1.14
N ILE A 190 4.06 -11.84 1.33
CA ILE A 190 3.86 -10.48 0.79
C ILE A 190 4.27 -10.37 -0.70
N ILE A 191 4.84 -11.43 -1.29
CA ILE A 191 5.24 -11.46 -2.70
C ILE A 191 4.14 -12.11 -3.55
N PRO A 192 3.54 -11.40 -4.53
CA PRO A 192 2.36 -11.89 -5.27
C PRO A 192 2.52 -13.22 -6.02
N GLU A 193 3.73 -13.53 -6.48
CA GLU A 193 4.02 -14.73 -7.27
C GLU A 193 4.96 -15.69 -6.52
N ALA A 194 5.04 -15.57 -5.21
CA ALA A 194 5.89 -16.45 -4.41
C ALA A 194 5.36 -17.88 -4.37
N ASP A 195 6.30 -18.83 -4.29
CA ASP A 195 5.98 -20.24 -4.10
C ASP A 195 5.64 -20.50 -2.62
N LEU A 196 4.38 -20.86 -2.38
CA LEU A 196 3.84 -21.15 -1.04
C LEU A 196 4.14 -22.60 -0.59
N SER A 197 4.80 -23.40 -1.43
CA SER A 197 5.05 -24.83 -1.15
C SER A 197 5.85 -25.07 0.13
N ALA A 198 6.81 -24.19 0.45
CA ALA A 198 7.61 -24.30 1.67
C ALA A 198 6.75 -24.09 2.93
N ILE A 199 5.89 -23.06 2.91
CA ILE A 199 4.95 -22.75 3.99
C ILE A 199 3.96 -23.92 4.14
N ALA A 200 3.44 -24.42 3.03
CA ALA A 200 2.51 -25.54 3.03
C ALA A 200 3.12 -26.82 3.62
N ALA A 201 4.40 -27.09 3.34
CA ALA A 201 5.11 -28.22 3.93
C ALA A 201 5.25 -28.07 5.46
N GLU A 202 5.63 -26.88 5.93
CA GLU A 202 5.80 -26.61 7.36
C GLU A 202 4.47 -26.69 8.13
N VAL A 203 3.38 -26.14 7.57
CA VAL A 203 2.02 -26.26 8.13
C VAL A 203 1.59 -27.73 8.22
N ILE A 204 1.89 -28.54 7.20
CA ILE A 204 1.56 -29.97 7.18
C ILE A 204 2.39 -30.75 8.18
N ASP A 205 3.68 -30.47 8.31
CA ASP A 205 4.53 -31.14 9.29
C ASP A 205 4.07 -30.82 10.72
N ALA A 206 3.76 -29.55 11.01
CA ALA A 206 3.17 -29.13 12.28
C ALA A 206 1.84 -29.85 12.55
N TYR A 207 0.97 -29.96 11.54
CA TYR A 207 -0.29 -30.69 11.68
C TYR A 207 -0.11 -32.18 11.98
N MET A 208 0.85 -32.83 11.32
CA MET A 208 1.14 -34.25 11.57
C MET A 208 1.69 -34.47 12.98
N GLU A 209 2.48 -33.53 13.52
CA GLU A 209 2.92 -33.56 14.92
C GLU A 209 1.73 -33.41 15.89
N VAL A 210 0.82 -32.47 15.62
CA VAL A 210 -0.41 -32.28 16.42
C VAL A 210 -1.24 -33.56 16.45
N ILE A 211 -1.58 -34.15 15.30
CA ILE A 211 -2.36 -35.40 15.28
C ILE A 211 -1.61 -36.55 15.94
N SER A 212 -0.30 -36.68 15.72
CA SER A 212 0.47 -37.77 16.30
C SER A 212 0.39 -37.71 17.83
N SER A 213 0.54 -36.52 18.41
CA SER A 213 0.42 -36.31 19.86
C SER A 213 -0.98 -36.66 20.40
N GLU A 214 -2.04 -36.39 19.64
CA GLU A 214 -3.41 -36.74 20.03
C GLU A 214 -3.72 -38.23 19.85
N THR A 215 -3.09 -38.87 18.85
CA THR A 215 -3.34 -40.27 18.46
C THR A 215 -2.41 -41.27 19.14
N ASP A 216 -1.40 -40.82 19.89
CA ASP A 216 -0.49 -41.66 20.70
C ASP A 216 -1.22 -42.65 21.63
N SER A 217 -2.48 -42.37 21.96
CA SER A 217 -3.35 -43.26 22.73
C SER A 217 -3.95 -44.43 21.92
N SER A 218 -3.74 -44.49 20.60
CA SER A 218 -4.33 -45.46 19.66
C SER A 218 -3.28 -46.03 18.68
N PRO A 219 -2.67 -47.18 18.98
CA PRO A 219 -1.63 -47.80 18.16
C PRO A 219 -2.03 -48.06 16.71
N ALA A 220 -3.31 -48.42 16.48
CA ALA A 220 -3.83 -48.68 15.14
C ALA A 220 -3.94 -47.41 14.28
N LEU A 221 -4.22 -46.25 14.90
CA LEU A 221 -4.23 -44.97 14.18
C LEU A 221 -2.81 -44.49 13.89
N CYS A 222 -1.87 -44.66 14.84
CA CYS A 222 -0.46 -44.37 14.59
C CYS A 222 0.11 -45.20 13.43
N GLU A 223 -0.18 -46.51 13.38
CA GLU A 223 0.27 -47.39 12.30
C GLU A 223 -0.35 -46.99 10.95
N PHE A 224 -1.64 -46.64 10.94
CA PHE A 224 -2.33 -46.13 9.75
C PHE A 224 -1.71 -44.83 9.24
N LEU A 225 -1.54 -43.84 10.11
CA LEU A 225 -0.96 -42.54 9.77
C LEU A 225 0.47 -42.67 9.30
N GLY A 226 1.27 -43.54 9.92
CA GLY A 226 2.63 -43.84 9.47
C GLY A 226 2.68 -44.52 8.10
N HIS A 227 1.74 -45.43 7.81
CA HIS A 227 1.72 -46.15 6.54
C HIS A 227 1.28 -45.28 5.36
N PHE A 228 0.32 -44.37 5.57
CA PHE A 228 -0.24 -43.49 4.54
C PHE A 228 0.26 -42.05 4.63
N ALA A 229 1.33 -41.79 5.40
CA ALA A 229 1.80 -40.44 5.70
C ALA A 229 1.98 -39.58 4.44
N ASP A 230 2.71 -40.09 3.45
CA ASP A 230 3.01 -39.34 2.22
C ASP A 230 1.77 -39.06 1.37
N ASP A 231 0.85 -40.02 1.28
CA ASP A 231 -0.42 -39.87 0.55
C ASP A 231 -1.33 -38.85 1.22
N ILE A 232 -1.43 -38.89 2.55
CA ILE A 232 -2.22 -37.95 3.35
C ILE A 232 -1.63 -36.55 3.26
N LYS A 233 -0.31 -36.39 3.43
CA LYS A 233 0.38 -35.11 3.29
C LYS A 233 0.10 -34.51 1.92
N THR A 234 0.31 -35.28 0.85
CA THR A 234 0.07 -34.81 -0.53
C THR A 234 -1.37 -34.36 -0.75
N LEU A 235 -2.35 -35.13 -0.25
CA LEU A 235 -3.76 -34.80 -0.37
C LEU A 235 -4.11 -33.50 0.37
N LEU A 236 -3.66 -33.38 1.62
CA LEU A 236 -3.94 -32.21 2.47
C LEU A 236 -3.25 -30.95 1.95
N THR A 237 -1.99 -31.05 1.50
CA THR A 237 -1.26 -29.95 0.86
C THR A 237 -2.06 -29.39 -0.32
N GLN A 238 -2.50 -30.25 -1.23
CA GLN A 238 -3.12 -29.83 -2.50
C GLN A 238 -4.59 -29.39 -2.36
N LYS A 239 -5.31 -29.91 -1.36
CA LYS A 239 -6.78 -29.73 -1.27
C LYS A 239 -7.23 -28.84 -0.12
N ASP A 240 -6.37 -28.59 0.86
CA ASP A 240 -6.73 -27.83 2.06
C ASP A 240 -5.72 -26.69 2.27
N VAL A 241 -4.43 -27.00 2.42
CA VAL A 241 -3.42 -26.01 2.84
C VAL A 241 -3.07 -25.00 1.75
N LEU A 242 -2.73 -25.43 0.53
CA LEU A 242 -2.38 -24.49 -0.54
C LEU A 242 -3.53 -23.52 -0.86
N PRO A 243 -4.79 -23.99 -1.07
CA PRO A 243 -5.92 -23.07 -1.26
C PRO A 243 -6.10 -22.09 -0.09
N ALA A 244 -5.97 -22.55 1.16
CA ALA A 244 -6.07 -21.67 2.32
C ALA A 244 -4.95 -20.62 2.36
N LEU A 245 -3.72 -20.97 2.00
CA LEU A 245 -2.60 -20.03 1.91
C LEU A 245 -2.77 -19.03 0.77
N GLU A 246 -3.32 -19.44 -0.37
CA GLU A 246 -3.67 -18.54 -1.48
C GLU A 246 -4.76 -17.53 -1.05
N ASP A 247 -5.78 -17.99 -0.33
CA ASP A 247 -6.82 -17.12 0.23
C ASP A 247 -6.22 -16.11 1.24
N MET A 248 -5.36 -16.57 2.16
CA MET A 248 -4.63 -15.69 3.10
C MET A 248 -3.78 -14.65 2.37
N GLN A 249 -3.07 -15.06 1.31
CA GLN A 249 -2.28 -14.15 0.51
C GLN A 249 -3.15 -13.09 -0.19
N SER A 250 -4.32 -13.48 -0.70
CA SER A 250 -5.28 -12.52 -1.25
C SER A 250 -5.75 -11.52 -0.20
N GLU A 251 -6.07 -11.97 1.01
CA GLU A 251 -6.45 -11.09 2.12
C GLU A 251 -5.33 -10.11 2.49
N ILE A 252 -4.07 -10.56 2.51
CA ILE A 252 -2.90 -9.69 2.75
C ILE A 252 -2.86 -8.56 1.71
N PHE A 253 -3.06 -8.87 0.43
CA PHE A 253 -3.05 -7.86 -0.61
C PHE A 253 -4.23 -6.91 -0.53
N ASP A 254 -5.42 -7.40 -0.19
CA ASP A 254 -6.57 -6.54 0.07
C ASP A 254 -6.31 -5.55 1.21
N HIS A 255 -5.54 -5.94 2.23
CA HIS A 255 -5.14 -5.03 3.32
C HIS A 255 -4.02 -4.06 2.91
N LEU A 256 -3.06 -4.50 2.09
CA LEU A 256 -1.93 -3.67 1.64
C LEU A 256 -2.32 -2.64 0.57
N ASP A 257 -3.33 -2.98 -0.24
CA ASP A 257 -3.83 -2.18 -1.35
C ASP A 257 -5.15 -1.47 -1.01
N GLY A 258 -5.79 -1.85 0.11
CA GLY A 258 -6.91 -1.14 0.72
C GLY A 258 -6.53 0.29 1.09
N ASP A 259 -7.46 1.22 0.82
CA ASP A 259 -7.36 2.68 0.91
C ASP A 259 -6.72 3.44 -0.27
N ALA A 260 -6.76 2.85 -1.48
CA ALA A 260 -6.59 3.59 -2.74
C ALA A 260 -7.88 4.20 -3.33
N SER A 261 -9.03 4.10 -2.63
CA SER A 261 -10.31 4.73 -3.03
C SER A 261 -10.51 6.08 -2.35
#